data_AF-A0A2M8BNS6-F1
#
_entry.id   AF-A0A2M8BNS6-F1
#
_cell.length_a   1.000
_cell.length_b   1.000
_cell.length_c   1.000
_cell.angle_alpha   90.00
_cell.angle_beta   90.00
_cell.angle_gamma   90.00
#
_symmetry.space_group_name_H-M   'P 1'
#
loop_
_entity.id
_entity.type
_entity.pdbx_description
1 polymer ?
#
loop_
_entity_poly.entity_id
_entity_poly.type
_entity_poly.pdbx_seq_one_letter_code
_entity_poly.pdbx_strand_id
1 'polypeptide(L)'
;MTKEAAHTWTFRARFRRHAFGWKSQPAIARVKEAVAEIKAVARTDKVLAAEGAVLFLEKVSPALEQVDSSSGSMGTAVHNAVRALVDIIAKAPVDTAKREAWLERLWEAYQEDRMPYIESVGDFWGELCGSPEVASRWADNLLGTCKMAWGPDPERSYFRDCGVESTWDSQRRTSGSLWNRRAEPSEG
;
A
#
# COMPACT_ATOMS: atom_id res chain seq x y z
N MET A 1 -33.59 -12.49 17.93
CA MET A 1 -32.55 -12.19 16.93
C MET A 1 -31.20 -12.55 17.52
N THR A 2 -30.67 -13.73 17.18
CA THR A 2 -29.34 -14.16 17.61
C THR A 2 -28.30 -13.36 16.83
N LYS A 3 -27.54 -12.52 17.53
CA LYS A 3 -26.37 -11.82 16.99
C LYS A 3 -25.39 -12.89 16.50
N GLU A 4 -25.24 -13.06 15.19
CA GLU A 4 -24.17 -13.89 14.62
C GLU A 4 -22.86 -13.44 15.25
N ALA A 5 -22.17 -14.37 15.92
CA ALA A 5 -20.90 -14.06 16.55
C ALA A 5 -19.92 -13.69 15.43
N ALA A 6 -19.53 -12.41 15.38
CA ALA A 6 -18.56 -11.92 14.43
C ALA A 6 -17.32 -12.83 14.49
N HIS A 7 -16.89 -13.32 13.32
CA HIS A 7 -15.73 -14.19 13.23
C HIS A 7 -14.52 -13.52 13.89
N THR A 8 -13.89 -14.23 14.83
CA THR A 8 -12.77 -13.69 15.60
C THR A 8 -11.46 -14.06 14.91
N TRP A 9 -10.88 -13.09 14.21
CA TRP A 9 -9.57 -13.23 13.57
C TRP A 9 -8.44 -13.27 14.59
N THR A 10 -7.64 -14.34 14.57
CA THR A 10 -6.48 -14.53 15.44
C THR A 10 -5.41 -13.50 15.14
N PHE A 11 -5.16 -13.22 13.86
CA PHE A 11 -4.17 -12.21 13.45
C PHE A 11 -4.50 -10.82 14.00
N ARG A 12 -5.78 -10.46 14.15
CA ARG A 12 -6.19 -9.10 14.53
C ARG A 12 -5.54 -8.63 15.84
N ALA A 13 -5.45 -9.51 16.83
CA ALA A 13 -4.82 -9.22 18.12
C ALA A 13 -3.30 -9.05 18.03
N ARG A 14 -2.67 -9.65 17.01
CA ARG A 14 -1.22 -9.68 16.82
C ARG A 14 -0.70 -8.47 16.04
N PHE A 15 -1.51 -7.91 15.14
CA PHE A 15 -1.17 -6.74 14.32
C PHE A 15 -1.62 -5.42 14.97
N ARG A 16 -1.14 -5.14 16.19
CA ARG A 16 -1.27 -3.81 16.82
C ARG A 16 -0.17 -2.87 16.31
N ARG A 17 -0.37 -1.55 16.39
CA ARG A 17 0.66 -0.58 16.01
C ARG A 17 1.97 -0.88 16.75
N HIS A 18 3.08 -0.93 16.02
CA HIS A 18 4.41 -1.26 16.54
C HIS A 18 4.54 -2.63 17.26
N ALA A 19 3.73 -3.62 16.88
CA ALA A 19 3.68 -4.91 17.58
C ALA A 19 5.01 -5.68 17.62
N PHE A 20 5.88 -5.49 16.64
CA PHE A 20 7.02 -6.36 16.38
C PHE A 20 8.39 -5.79 16.77
N GLY A 21 8.45 -4.50 17.12
CA GLY A 21 9.73 -3.79 17.30
C GLY A 21 10.61 -3.94 16.05
N TRP A 22 11.92 -4.10 16.24
CA TRP A 22 12.90 -4.18 15.14
C TRP A 22 13.06 -5.57 14.51
N LYS A 23 12.46 -6.63 15.07
CA LYS A 23 12.74 -8.02 14.65
C LYS A 23 11.93 -8.43 13.42
N SER A 24 12.61 -8.77 12.33
CA SER A 24 11.98 -9.15 11.05
C SER A 24 11.39 -10.56 11.02
N GLN A 25 12.13 -11.59 11.47
CA GLN A 25 11.68 -12.99 11.37
C GLN A 25 10.33 -13.28 12.05
N PRO A 26 10.07 -12.82 13.31
CA PRO A 26 8.77 -13.02 13.95
C PRO A 26 7.62 -12.33 13.20
N ALA A 27 7.87 -11.14 12.65
CA ALA A 27 6.88 -10.40 11.88
C ALA A 27 6.54 -11.11 10.55
N ILE A 28 7.55 -11.59 9.81
CA ILE A 28 7.34 -12.39 8.59
C ILE A 28 6.50 -13.63 8.88
N ALA A 29 6.81 -14.34 9.97
CA ALA A 29 6.04 -15.52 10.38
C ALA A 29 4.57 -15.17 10.65
N ARG A 30 4.29 -14.07 11.35
CA ARG A 30 2.92 -13.63 11.62
C ARG A 30 2.17 -13.19 10.36
N VAL A 31 2.84 -12.55 9.40
CA VAL A 31 2.24 -12.21 8.10
C VAL A 31 1.79 -13.49 7.37
N LYS A 32 2.67 -14.50 7.29
CA LYS A 32 2.35 -15.78 6.65
C LYS A 32 1.20 -16.50 7.34
N GLU A 33 1.16 -16.50 8.66
CA GLU A 33 0.06 -17.10 9.44
C GLU A 33 -1.27 -16.40 9.20
N ALA A 34 -1.30 -15.07 9.17
CA ALA A 34 -2.52 -14.31 8.88
C ALA A 34 -3.06 -14.61 7.48
N VAL A 35 -2.19 -14.65 6.47
CA VAL A 35 -2.57 -15.02 5.10
C VAL A 35 -3.10 -16.46 5.04
N ALA A 36 -2.49 -17.39 5.77
CA ALA A 36 -2.95 -18.78 5.83
C ALA A 36 -4.33 -18.89 6.50
N GLU A 37 -4.57 -18.15 7.59
CA GLU A 37 -5.86 -18.05 8.27
C GLU A 37 -6.95 -17.55 7.32
N ILE A 38 -6.70 -16.43 6.61
CA ILE A 38 -7.65 -15.86 5.64
C ILE A 38 -7.92 -16.82 4.48
N LYS A 39 -6.87 -17.45 3.93
CA LYS A 39 -7.02 -18.45 2.86
C LYS A 39 -7.81 -19.67 3.29
N ALA A 40 -7.73 -20.07 4.57
CA ALA A 40 -8.52 -21.18 5.08
C ALA A 40 -10.01 -20.82 5.09
N VAL A 41 -10.36 -19.61 5.56
CA VAL A 41 -11.74 -19.09 5.54
C VAL A 41 -12.25 -18.92 4.11
N ALA A 42 -11.39 -18.50 3.17
CA ALA A 42 -11.77 -18.30 1.76
C ALA A 42 -12.28 -19.58 1.06
N ARG A 43 -11.99 -20.76 1.61
CA ARG A 43 -12.49 -22.05 1.10
C ARG A 43 -13.97 -22.26 1.40
N THR A 44 -14.47 -21.66 2.47
CA THR A 44 -15.86 -21.83 2.95
C THR A 44 -16.68 -20.57 2.75
N ASP A 45 -16.10 -19.40 3.05
CA ASP A 45 -16.77 -18.11 2.99
C ASP A 45 -15.83 -17.07 2.36
N LYS A 46 -16.09 -16.75 1.09
CA LYS A 46 -15.31 -15.79 0.31
C LYS A 46 -15.52 -14.35 0.79
N VAL A 47 -16.74 -14.00 1.23
CA VAL A 47 -17.08 -12.64 1.63
C VAL A 47 -16.43 -12.34 2.98
N LEU A 48 -16.52 -13.29 3.92
CA LEU A 48 -15.84 -13.16 5.20
C LEU A 48 -14.33 -13.12 5.04
N ALA A 49 -13.76 -13.96 4.18
CA ALA A 49 -12.32 -13.94 3.92
C ALA A 49 -11.85 -12.61 3.33
N ALA A 50 -12.61 -12.02 2.40
CA ALA A 50 -12.30 -10.71 1.85
C ALA A 50 -12.41 -9.60 2.92
N GLU A 51 -13.39 -9.66 3.82
CA GLU A 51 -13.46 -8.76 4.98
C GLU A 51 -12.20 -8.88 5.87
N GLY A 52 -11.72 -10.11 6.10
CA GLY A 52 -10.48 -10.39 6.81
C GLY A 52 -9.24 -9.88 6.08
N ALA A 53 -9.23 -9.98 4.74
CA ALA A 53 -8.16 -9.47 3.90
C ALA A 53 -8.04 -7.95 3.98
N VAL A 54 -9.16 -7.23 3.88
CA VAL A 54 -9.20 -5.76 4.07
C VAL A 54 -8.70 -5.41 5.48
N LEU A 55 -9.21 -6.10 6.51
CA LEU A 55 -8.78 -5.90 7.90
C LEU A 55 -7.27 -6.15 8.11
N PHE A 56 -6.68 -7.10 7.38
CA PHE A 56 -5.24 -7.34 7.46
C PHE A 56 -4.45 -6.17 6.85
N LEU A 57 -4.87 -5.69 5.66
CA LEU A 57 -4.19 -4.61 4.95
C LEU A 57 -4.23 -3.28 5.71
N GLU A 58 -5.31 -2.99 6.43
CA GLU A 58 -5.40 -1.84 7.35
C GLU A 58 -4.37 -1.88 8.48
N LYS A 59 -4.00 -3.08 8.93
CA LYS A 59 -3.25 -3.27 10.17
C LYS A 59 -1.79 -3.60 9.95
N VAL A 60 -1.43 -4.11 8.77
CA VAL A 60 -0.08 -4.61 8.49
C VAL A 60 0.93 -3.47 8.50
N SER A 61 0.64 -2.36 7.80
CA SER A 61 1.55 -1.20 7.75
C SER A 61 1.90 -0.64 9.13
N PRO A 62 0.94 -0.20 9.97
CA PRO A 62 1.25 0.37 11.28
C PRO A 62 1.88 -0.65 12.24
N ALA A 63 1.65 -1.95 12.04
CA ALA A 63 2.26 -2.98 12.87
C ALA A 63 3.75 -3.20 12.53
N LEU A 64 4.13 -3.05 11.25
CA LEU A 64 5.48 -3.31 10.74
C LEU A 64 6.40 -2.08 10.72
N GLU A 65 5.89 -0.91 11.08
CA GLU A 65 6.60 0.38 10.95
C GLU A 65 8.00 0.41 11.60
N GLN A 66 8.22 -0.32 12.69
CA GLN A 66 9.51 -0.34 13.41
C GLN A 66 10.43 -1.49 12.97
N VAL A 67 9.97 -2.36 12.08
CA VAL A 67 10.70 -3.58 11.73
C VAL A 67 11.81 -3.28 10.74
N ASP A 68 12.99 -3.84 10.98
CA ASP A 68 14.11 -3.76 10.05
C ASP A 68 13.77 -4.49 8.74
N SER A 69 13.70 -3.72 7.65
CA SER A 69 13.41 -4.19 6.29
C SER A 69 14.65 -4.25 5.39
N SER A 70 15.84 -3.96 5.91
CA SER A 70 17.09 -3.82 5.12
C SER A 70 17.45 -5.02 4.25
N SER A 71 17.09 -6.23 4.68
CA SER A 71 17.28 -7.48 3.92
C SER A 71 16.35 -7.66 2.72
N GLY A 72 15.32 -6.83 2.56
CA GLY A 72 14.23 -6.98 1.57
C GLY A 72 13.26 -8.13 1.84
N SER A 73 13.61 -9.11 2.69
CA SER A 73 12.77 -10.28 2.97
C SER A 73 11.39 -9.94 3.54
N MET A 74 11.29 -8.88 4.33
CA MET A 74 10.01 -8.37 4.84
C MET A 74 9.13 -7.82 3.72
N GLY A 75 9.69 -6.92 2.89
CA GLY A 75 8.96 -6.33 1.75
C GLY A 75 8.45 -7.42 0.81
N THR A 76 9.29 -8.40 0.45
CA THR A 76 8.87 -9.54 -0.36
C THR A 76 7.75 -10.36 0.28
N ALA A 77 7.79 -10.57 1.60
CA ALA A 77 6.76 -11.30 2.31
C ALA A 77 5.41 -10.55 2.29
N VAL A 78 5.43 -9.23 2.51
CA VAL A 78 4.22 -8.39 2.49
C VAL A 78 3.68 -8.24 1.08
N HIS A 79 4.52 -7.98 0.07
CA HIS A 79 4.09 -7.91 -1.32
C HIS A 79 3.38 -9.20 -1.79
N ASN A 80 3.93 -10.36 -1.44
CA ASN A 80 3.28 -11.64 -1.72
C ASN A 80 1.96 -11.82 -0.94
N ALA A 81 1.86 -11.28 0.27
CA ALA A 81 0.61 -11.25 1.02
C ALA A 81 -0.43 -10.36 0.33
N VAL A 82 -0.06 -9.14 -0.06
CA VAL A 82 -0.93 -8.19 -0.78
C VAL A 82 -1.51 -8.86 -2.03
N ARG A 83 -0.66 -9.41 -2.90
CA ARG A 83 -1.12 -10.09 -4.13
C ARG A 83 -2.12 -11.22 -3.86
N ALA A 84 -1.88 -12.02 -2.81
CA ALA A 84 -2.76 -13.11 -2.45
C ALA A 84 -4.10 -12.63 -1.87
N LEU A 85 -4.09 -11.53 -1.12
CA LEU A 85 -5.27 -10.97 -0.46
C LEU A 85 -6.13 -10.15 -1.43
N VAL A 86 -5.52 -9.39 -2.33
CA VAL A 86 -6.19 -8.72 -3.45
C VAL A 86 -7.00 -9.71 -4.26
N ASP A 87 -6.43 -10.87 -4.63
CA ASP A 87 -7.13 -11.91 -5.39
C ASP A 87 -8.38 -12.42 -4.65
N ILE A 88 -8.30 -12.56 -3.33
CA ILE A 88 -9.45 -12.96 -2.49
C ILE A 88 -10.52 -11.87 -2.48
N ILE A 89 -10.11 -10.60 -2.31
CA ILE A 89 -11.04 -9.46 -2.29
C ILE A 89 -11.74 -9.32 -3.65
N ALA A 90 -11.00 -9.39 -4.75
CA ALA A 90 -11.52 -9.26 -6.11
C ALA A 90 -12.54 -10.36 -6.45
N LYS A 91 -12.30 -11.60 -6.01
CA LYS A 91 -13.18 -12.76 -6.28
C LYS A 91 -14.40 -12.88 -5.36
N ALA A 92 -14.52 -12.03 -4.33
CA ALA A 92 -15.63 -12.10 -3.39
C ALA A 92 -16.94 -11.54 -4.01
N PRO A 93 -18.03 -12.33 -4.07
CA PRO A 93 -19.30 -11.87 -4.61
C PRO A 93 -20.02 -11.00 -3.57
N VAL A 94 -19.91 -9.68 -3.72
CA VAL A 94 -20.56 -8.70 -2.85
C VAL A 94 -21.24 -7.64 -3.69
N ASP A 95 -22.20 -6.95 -3.10
CA ASP A 95 -22.82 -5.79 -3.72
C ASP A 95 -21.84 -4.61 -3.82
N THR A 96 -22.23 -3.64 -4.64
CA THR A 96 -21.46 -2.41 -4.88
C THR A 96 -21.19 -1.64 -3.59
N ALA A 97 -22.17 -1.51 -2.69
CA ALA A 97 -22.02 -0.72 -1.47
C ALA A 97 -20.93 -1.30 -0.54
N LYS A 98 -20.91 -2.63 -0.37
CA LYS A 98 -19.90 -3.32 0.41
C LYS A 98 -18.53 -3.26 -0.25
N ARG A 99 -18.48 -3.36 -1.58
CA ARG A 99 -17.23 -3.20 -2.34
C ARG A 99 -16.62 -1.81 -2.11
N GLU A 100 -17.44 -0.77 -2.18
CA GLU A 100 -16.98 0.60 -1.97
C GLU A 100 -16.52 0.85 -0.54
N ALA A 101 -17.24 0.33 0.46
CA ALA A 101 -16.81 0.42 1.84
C ALA A 101 -15.44 -0.23 2.08
N TRP A 102 -15.13 -1.33 1.37
CA TRP A 102 -13.79 -1.92 1.40
C TRP A 102 -12.74 -1.04 0.73
N LEU A 103 -13.04 -0.45 -0.42
CA LEU A 103 -12.13 0.43 -1.13
C LEU A 103 -11.83 1.71 -0.32
N GLU A 104 -12.82 2.29 0.35
CA GLU A 104 -12.64 3.44 1.25
C GLU A 104 -11.60 3.13 2.34
N ARG A 105 -11.79 1.99 3.01
CA ARG A 105 -10.90 1.50 4.06
C ARG A 105 -9.49 1.19 3.57
N LEU A 106 -9.38 0.60 2.38
CA LEU A 106 -8.08 0.35 1.76
C LEU A 106 -7.38 1.65 1.34
N TRP A 107 -8.15 2.63 0.87
CA TRP A 107 -7.63 3.96 0.52
C TRP A 107 -7.11 4.67 1.77
N GLU A 108 -7.86 4.68 2.87
CA GLU A 108 -7.38 5.22 4.16
C GLU A 108 -6.08 4.54 4.61
N ALA A 109 -6.02 3.21 4.56
CA ALA A 109 -4.83 2.45 4.91
C ALA A 109 -3.63 2.81 4.01
N TYR A 110 -3.86 2.97 2.71
CA TYR A 110 -2.85 3.38 1.73
C TYR A 110 -2.30 4.78 2.04
N GLN A 111 -3.17 5.73 2.36
CA GLN A 111 -2.76 7.11 2.69
C GLN A 111 -1.98 7.19 4.03
N GLU A 112 -2.25 6.27 4.96
CA GLU A 112 -1.53 6.16 6.23
C GLU A 112 -0.22 5.34 6.13
N ASP A 113 0.11 4.78 4.96
CA ASP A 113 1.26 3.89 4.76
C ASP A 113 2.60 4.65 4.81
N ARG A 114 3.10 4.90 6.04
CA ARG A 114 4.34 5.66 6.26
C ARG A 114 5.59 5.00 5.70
N MET A 115 5.62 3.67 5.74
CA MET A 115 6.67 2.84 5.16
C MET A 115 6.00 1.99 4.11
N PRO A 116 6.38 2.06 2.82
CA PRO A 116 5.58 1.57 1.69
C PRO A 116 5.50 0.03 1.66
N TYR A 117 4.71 -0.54 2.57
CA TYR A 117 4.51 -1.98 2.70
C TYR A 117 3.29 -2.44 1.90
N ILE A 118 2.30 -1.57 1.72
CA ILE A 118 1.08 -1.86 0.97
C ILE A 118 0.94 -0.98 -0.28
N GLU A 119 1.99 -0.25 -0.68
CA GLU A 119 1.98 0.58 -1.90
C GLU A 119 1.53 -0.20 -3.15
N SER A 120 1.86 -1.50 -3.24
CA SER A 120 1.46 -2.34 -4.36
C SER A 120 -0.04 -2.62 -4.42
N VAL A 121 -0.84 -2.23 -3.41
CA VAL A 121 -2.31 -2.24 -3.50
C VAL A 121 -2.80 -1.31 -4.61
N GLY A 122 -2.10 -0.20 -4.86
CA GLY A 122 -2.42 0.74 -5.93
C GLY A 122 -2.33 0.10 -7.32
N ASP A 123 -1.36 -0.81 -7.52
CA ASP A 123 -1.19 -1.55 -8.78
C ASP A 123 -2.39 -2.46 -9.10
N PHE A 124 -3.16 -2.84 -8.08
CA PHE A 124 -4.32 -3.73 -8.21
C PHE A 124 -5.67 -3.03 -8.02
N TRP A 125 -5.70 -1.69 -8.07
CA TRP A 125 -6.92 -0.93 -7.76
C TRP A 125 -8.07 -1.27 -8.72
N GLY A 126 -7.75 -1.52 -9.98
CA GLY A 126 -8.73 -1.94 -10.99
C GLY A 126 -9.39 -3.28 -10.66
N GLU A 127 -8.61 -4.28 -10.25
CA GLU A 127 -9.12 -5.59 -9.84
C GLU A 127 -9.96 -5.50 -8.57
N LEU A 128 -9.57 -4.65 -7.61
CA LEU A 128 -10.29 -4.45 -6.35
C LEU A 128 -11.68 -3.84 -6.57
N CYS A 129 -11.81 -2.96 -7.56
CA CYS A 129 -13.09 -2.37 -7.96
C CYS A 129 -14.11 -3.42 -8.41
N GLY A 130 -13.68 -4.51 -9.03
CA GLY A 130 -14.52 -5.65 -9.42
C GLY A 130 -15.56 -5.37 -10.51
N SER A 131 -15.75 -4.11 -10.92
CA SER A 131 -16.65 -3.68 -11.99
C SER A 131 -16.21 -2.33 -12.57
N PRO A 132 -16.46 -2.08 -13.88
CA PRO A 132 -16.17 -0.78 -14.51
C PRO A 132 -16.91 0.39 -13.85
N GLU A 133 -18.12 0.17 -13.34
CA GLU A 133 -18.94 1.22 -12.72
C GLU A 133 -18.34 1.69 -11.39
N VAL A 134 -17.85 0.77 -10.57
CA VAL A 134 -17.12 1.12 -9.34
C VAL A 134 -15.79 1.79 -9.69
N ALA A 135 -15.06 1.25 -10.67
CA ALA A 135 -13.78 1.81 -11.09
C ALA A 135 -13.92 3.26 -11.61
N SER A 136 -14.95 3.53 -12.43
CA SER A 136 -15.23 4.88 -12.94
C SER A 136 -15.51 5.87 -11.82
N ARG A 137 -16.32 5.47 -10.83
CA ARG A 137 -16.65 6.33 -9.70
C ARG A 137 -15.44 6.64 -8.82
N TRP A 138 -14.60 5.64 -8.59
CA TRP A 138 -13.33 5.83 -7.89
C TRP A 138 -12.37 6.72 -8.68
N ALA A 139 -12.31 6.56 -10.01
CA ALA A 139 -11.55 7.46 -10.86
C ALA A 139 -12.05 8.91 -10.74
N ASP A 140 -13.36 9.15 -10.78
CA ASP A 140 -13.93 10.49 -10.61
C ASP A 140 -13.60 11.10 -9.23
N ASN A 141 -13.71 10.31 -8.17
CA ASN A 141 -13.38 10.72 -6.80
C ASN A 141 -11.90 11.08 -6.66
N LEU A 142 -11.00 10.22 -7.16
CA LEU A 142 -9.55 10.43 -7.09
C LEU A 142 -9.09 11.57 -8.01
N LEU A 143 -9.68 11.72 -9.20
CA LEU A 143 -9.43 12.85 -10.10
C LEU A 143 -9.79 14.18 -9.45
N GLY A 144 -10.86 14.23 -8.64
CA GLY A 144 -11.18 15.39 -7.82
C GLY A 144 -10.04 15.76 -6.89
N THR A 145 -9.48 14.77 -6.19
CA THR A 145 -8.33 14.96 -5.29
C THR A 145 -7.07 15.37 -6.04
N CYS A 146 -6.74 14.75 -7.18
CA CYS A 146 -5.59 15.11 -8.00
C CYS A 146 -5.71 16.53 -8.58
N LYS A 147 -6.90 16.94 -9.04
CA LYS A 147 -7.15 18.32 -9.51
C LYS A 147 -6.99 19.35 -8.40
N MET A 148 -7.38 19.02 -7.17
CA MET A 148 -7.15 19.89 -6.01
C MET A 148 -5.67 19.97 -5.64
N ALA A 149 -4.94 18.85 -5.71
CA ALA A 149 -3.52 18.79 -5.42
C ALA A 149 -2.64 19.52 -6.44
N TRP A 150 -3.00 19.44 -7.74
CA TRP A 150 -2.28 20.09 -8.84
C TRP A 150 -2.88 21.45 -9.24
N GLY A 151 -3.85 21.94 -8.47
CA GLY A 151 -4.40 23.28 -8.65
C GLY A 151 -3.36 24.36 -8.30
N PRO A 152 -3.50 25.58 -8.82
CA PRO A 152 -2.54 26.67 -8.59
C PRO A 152 -2.53 27.23 -7.16
N ASP A 153 -3.26 26.62 -6.22
CA ASP A 153 -3.42 27.05 -4.84
C ASP A 153 -2.46 26.27 -3.91
N PRO A 154 -1.30 26.85 -3.53
CA PRO A 154 -0.26 26.16 -2.77
C PRO A 154 -0.63 25.85 -1.30
N GLU A 155 -1.72 26.42 -0.75
CA GLU A 155 -2.18 26.08 0.60
C GLU A 155 -2.96 24.76 0.66
N ARG A 156 -3.41 24.23 -0.49
CA ARG A 156 -4.22 23.00 -0.57
C ARG A 156 -3.50 21.82 -1.23
N SER A 157 -2.26 22.00 -1.65
CA SER A 157 -1.46 21.06 -2.44
C SER A 157 -0.60 20.12 -1.59
N TYR A 158 -1.13 19.57 -0.48
CA TYR A 158 -0.46 18.47 0.22
C TYR A 158 -1.05 17.13 -0.23
N PHE A 159 -0.61 16.67 -1.40
CA PHE A 159 -0.74 15.26 -1.78
C PHE A 159 0.54 14.58 -1.32
N ARG A 160 0.42 13.62 -0.40
CA ARG A 160 1.56 12.80 0.00
C ARG A 160 1.85 11.90 -1.21
N ASP A 161 2.90 12.25 -1.92
CA ASP A 161 3.34 11.60 -3.15
C ASP A 161 3.38 10.07 -2.99
N CYS A 162 2.81 9.34 -3.94
CA CYS A 162 3.29 8.00 -4.26
C CYS A 162 4.77 8.15 -4.62
N GLY A 163 5.65 7.48 -3.89
CA GLY A 163 7.10 7.70 -3.96
C GLY A 163 7.65 7.67 -5.39
N VAL A 164 7.89 8.86 -5.95
CA VAL A 164 8.93 9.08 -6.95
C VAL A 164 9.73 10.31 -6.54
N GLU A 165 10.31 10.28 -5.34
CA GLU A 165 11.29 11.30 -4.95
C GLU A 165 12.74 10.82 -5.16
N SER A 166 13.34 11.41 -6.18
CA SER A 166 14.66 12.04 -6.12
C SER A 166 15.89 11.16 -5.89
N THR A 167 16.44 10.61 -6.97
CA THR A 167 17.90 10.36 -7.06
C THR A 167 18.57 10.93 -8.31
N TRP A 168 17.85 11.64 -9.19
CA TRP A 168 18.44 12.13 -10.45
C TRP A 168 18.96 13.57 -10.46
N ASP A 169 18.73 14.37 -9.41
CA ASP A 169 19.12 15.79 -9.40
C ASP A 169 20.29 16.15 -8.47
N SER A 170 20.88 15.16 -7.78
CA SER A 170 22.06 15.37 -6.93
C SER A 170 23.41 15.17 -7.64
N GLN A 171 23.43 14.66 -8.88
CA GLN A 171 24.66 14.49 -9.67
C GLN A 171 24.89 15.59 -10.72
N ARG A 172 23.93 16.50 -10.95
CA ARG A 172 24.08 17.58 -11.94
C ARG A 172 24.55 18.92 -11.37
N ARG A 173 24.77 19.02 -10.05
CA ARG A 173 25.25 20.24 -9.38
C ARG A 173 26.74 20.21 -8.98
N THR A 174 27.46 19.11 -9.22
CA THR A 174 28.92 19.00 -8.99
C THR A 174 29.77 18.89 -10.26
N SER A 175 29.16 18.86 -11.44
CA SER A 175 29.86 18.91 -12.73
C SER A 175 29.52 20.19 -13.49
N GLY A 176 29.77 21.33 -12.84
CA GLY A 176 29.55 22.67 -13.39
C GLY A 176 30.76 23.57 -13.21
N SER A 177 31.99 23.04 -13.35
CA SER A 177 33.20 23.87 -13.20
C SER A 177 34.48 23.27 -13.79
N LEU A 178 34.45 22.60 -14.96
CA LEU A 178 35.71 22.17 -15.60
C LEU A 178 35.70 22.18 -17.14
N TRP A 179 34.94 23.06 -17.79
CA TRP A 179 35.05 23.28 -19.24
C TRP A 179 34.87 24.76 -19.59
N ASN A 180 35.83 25.62 -19.23
CA ASN A 180 36.32 26.71 -20.11
C ASN A 180 37.52 27.45 -19.48
N ARG A 181 38.74 27.09 -19.89
CA ARG A 181 39.90 28.00 -19.92
C ARG A 181 40.66 27.64 -21.19
N ARG A 182 40.20 28.23 -22.30
CA ARG A 182 40.88 29.30 -23.04
C ARG A 182 42.28 28.87 -23.53
N ALA A 183 42.36 28.78 -24.84
CA ALA A 183 43.55 28.65 -25.67
C ALA A 183 44.66 29.65 -25.30
N GLU A 184 45.91 29.23 -25.50
CA GLU A 184 46.87 29.94 -26.37
C GLU A 184 48.06 29.02 -26.72
N PRO A 185 48.73 29.26 -27.88
CA PRO A 185 49.73 28.37 -28.47
C PRO A 185 51.16 28.82 -28.12
N SER A 186 52.13 27.90 -28.17
CA SER A 186 53.53 28.29 -28.35
C SER A 186 54.33 27.20 -29.06
N GLU A 187 54.79 27.56 -30.25
CA GLU A 187 55.87 26.95 -31.00
C GLU A 187 57.18 26.88 -30.18
N GLY A 188 58.06 25.95 -30.55
CA GLY A 188 59.41 25.78 -30.02
C GLY A 188 59.98 24.42 -30.37
#